data_AF-A0A964NEY8-F1
#
_entry.id   AF-A0A964NEY8-F1
#
_cell.length_a   1.000
_cell.length_b   1.000
_cell.length_c   1.000
_cell.angle_alpha   90.00
_cell.angle_beta   90.00
_cell.angle_gamma   90.00
#
_symmetry.space_group_name_H-M   'P 1'
#
loop_
_entity.id
_entity.type
_entity.pdbx_description
1 polymer ?
#
loop_
_entity_poly.entity_id
_entity_poly.type
_entity_poly.pdbx_seq_one_letter_code
_entity_poly.pdbx_strand_id
1 'polypeptide(L)' 'MSREVVVASSVRTAIGTFGGSLKDIAPTELGAQVVREALKRALP' A
#
# COMPACT_ATOMS: atom_id res chain seq x y z
N MET A 1 -20.79 -20.49 -13.00
CA MET A 1 -20.54 -20.01 -11.62
C MET A 1 -19.88 -18.63 -11.70
N SER A 2 -20.45 -17.64 -11.03
CA SER A 2 -19.79 -16.35 -10.80
C SER A 2 -18.99 -16.45 -9.50
N ARG A 3 -17.68 -16.21 -9.58
CA ARG A 3 -16.82 -16.10 -8.39
C ARG A 3 -17.05 -14.75 -7.74
N GLU A 4 -17.39 -14.73 -6.46
CA GLU A 4 -17.48 -13.50 -5.69
C GLU A 4 -16.06 -12.97 -5.39
N VAL A 5 -15.82 -11.72 -5.75
CA VAL A 5 -14.52 -11.04 -5.56
C VAL A 5 -14.77 -9.80 -4.71
N VAL A 6 -14.09 -9.73 -3.56
CA VAL A 6 -14.25 -8.66 -2.58
C VAL A 6 -12.91 -7.97 -2.30
N VAL A 7 -12.96 -6.70 -1.91
CA VAL A 7 -11.79 -5.94 -1.45
C VAL A 7 -11.76 -6.00 0.08
N ALA A 8 -10.78 -6.71 0.64
CA ALA A 8 -10.68 -6.90 2.09
C ALA A 8 -10.05 -5.70 2.82
N SER A 9 -9.15 -4.96 2.17
CA SER A 9 -8.58 -3.71 2.68
C SER A 9 -8.01 -2.85 1.56
N SER A 10 -7.88 -1.54 1.79
CA SER A 10 -7.21 -0.61 0.86
C SER A 10 -6.47 0.47 1.64
N VAL A 11 -5.21 0.71 1.26
CA VAL A 11 -4.33 1.71 1.88
C VAL A 11 -3.41 2.32 0.83
N ARG A 12 -2.82 3.47 1.15
CA ARG A 12 -1.82 4.14 0.33
C ARG A 12 -0.78 4.82 1.21
N THR A 13 0.39 5.11 0.64
CA THR A 13 1.35 6.03 1.24
C THR A 13 0.85 7.48 1.16
N ALA A 14 1.55 8.40 1.83
CA ALA A 14 1.50 9.80 1.47
C ALA A 14 1.92 10.01 0.00
N ILE A 15 1.48 11.12 -0.60
CA ILE A 15 1.93 11.53 -1.93
C ILE A 15 3.08 12.51 -1.74
N GLY A 16 4.24 12.18 -2.31
CA GLY A 16 5.41 13.06 -2.30
C GLY A 16 5.36 14.07 -3.45
N THR A 17 5.96 15.24 -3.24
CA THR A 17 6.31 16.17 -4.32
C THR A 17 7.66 15.78 -4.92
N PHE A 18 7.94 16.25 -6.14
CA PHE A 18 9.24 16.05 -6.77
C PHE A 18 10.37 16.64 -5.91
N GLY A 19 11.39 15.84 -5.61
CA GLY A 19 12.48 16.23 -4.70
C GLY A 19 12.06 16.45 -3.24
N GLY A 20 10.86 15.99 -2.85
CA GLY A 20 10.28 16.17 -1.52
C GLY A 20 10.60 15.05 -0.53
N SER A 21 9.71 14.86 0.44
CA SER A 21 9.90 14.00 1.62
C SER A 21 10.10 12.51 1.35
N LEU A 22 9.69 12.02 0.17
CA LEU A 22 9.80 10.60 -0.20
C LEU A 22 10.93 10.32 -1.20
N LYS A 23 11.72 11.33 -1.60
CA LYS A 23 12.68 11.21 -2.71
C LYS A 23 13.78 10.17 -2.48
N ASP A 24 14.16 9.96 -1.22
CA ASP A 24 15.28 9.10 -0.84
C ASP A 24 14.81 7.66 -0.50
N ILE A 25 13.50 7.39 -0.60
CA ILE A 25 12.93 6.07 -0.32
C ILE A 25 12.75 5.32 -1.63
N ALA A 26 13.29 4.11 -1.71
CA ALA A 26 13.12 3.26 -2.88
C ALA A 26 11.62 2.95 -3.13
N PRO A 27 11.14 2.97 -4.39
CA PRO A 27 9.74 2.66 -4.68
C PRO A 27 9.29 1.28 -4.17
N THR A 28 10.20 0.30 -4.19
CA THR A 28 9.96 -1.05 -3.67
C THR A 28 9.70 -1.06 -2.17
N GLU A 29 10.36 -0.17 -1.42
CA GLU A 29 10.15 -0.04 0.02
C GLU A 29 8.80 0.60 0.34
N LEU A 30 8.40 1.63 -0.41
CA LEU A 30 7.05 2.22 -0.31
C LEU A 30 5.97 1.17 -0.61
N GLY A 31 6.17 0.35 -1.64
CA GLY A 31 5.29 -0.78 -1.97
C GLY A 31 5.23 -1.82 -0.86
N ALA A 32 6.37 -2.20 -0.29
CA ALA A 32 6.43 -3.15 0.82
C ALA A 32 5.69 -2.65 2.07
N GLN A 33 5.78 -1.35 2.38
CA GLN A 33 5.02 -0.73 3.47
C GLN A 33 3.52 -0.82 3.24
N VAL A 34 3.06 -0.52 2.02
CA VAL A 34 1.63 -0.62 1.65
C VAL A 34 1.12 -2.06 1.77
N VAL A 35 1.87 -3.04 1.27
CA VAL A 35 1.48 -4.46 1.37
C VAL A 35 1.38 -4.90 2.82
N ARG A 36 2.39 -4.57 3.65
CA ARG A 36 2.40 -4.91 5.07
C ARG A 36 1.19 -4.33 5.79
N GLU A 37 0.86 -3.08 5.54
CA GLU A 37 -0.27 -2.40 6.19
C GLU A 37 -1.63 -2.89 5.67
N ALA A 38 -1.75 -3.18 4.37
CA ALA A 38 -2.96 -3.77 3.81
C ALA A 38 -3.27 -5.14 4.45
N LEU A 39 -2.25 -5.99 4.60
CA LEU A 39 -2.38 -7.28 5.27
C LEU A 39 -2.75 -7.11 6.75
N LYS A 40 -2.08 -6.20 7.47
CA LYS A 40 -2.37 -5.91 8.88
C LYS A 40 -3.80 -5.45 9.13
N ARG A 41 -4.44 -4.74 8.18
CA ARG A 41 -5.84 -4.32 8.29
C ARG A 41 -6.84 -5.39 7.91
N ALA A 42 -6.46 -6.28 6.99
CA ALA A 42 -7.32 -7.34 6.48
C ALA A 42 -7.33 -8.60 7.38
N LEU A 43 -6.26 -8.81 8.14
CA LEU A 43 -6.04 -10.03 8.92
C LEU A 43 -5.96 -9.70 10.43
N PRO A 44 -6.49 -10.56 11.31
CA PRO A 44 -6.40 -10.40 12.77
C PRO A 44 -4.99 -10.62 13.31
#